data_AF-A0A6P0NHW7-F1
#
_entry.id   AF-A0A6P0NHW7-F1
#
_cell.length_a   1.000
_cell.length_b   1.000
_cell.length_c   1.000
_cell.angle_alpha   90.00
_cell.angle_beta   90.00
_cell.angle_gamma   90.00
#
_symmetry.space_group_name_H-M   'P 1'
#
loop_
_entity.id
_entity.type
_entity.pdbx_description
1 polymer ?
#
loop_
_entity_poly.entity_id
_entity_poly.type
_entity_poly.pdbx_seq_one_letter_code
_entity_poly.pdbx_strand_id
1 'polypeptide(L)'
;MFIGTTEAATLLSITTQRIRVLLKQGRIQGAKKINGKTWVIPLYQGMPRISKGKRGPKPKWKHTRHCARNTVHINRQNLGINQKNKNTDLTEKLDLKPRPSRATF
;
A
#
# COMPACT_ATOMS: atom_id res chain seq x y z
N MET A 1 -18.61 -4.76 -25.41
CA MET A 1 -17.29 -4.12 -25.63
C MET A 1 -16.21 -4.96 -24.96
N PHE A 2 -15.08 -5.12 -25.61
CA PHE A 2 -13.94 -5.89 -25.11
C PHE A 2 -12.74 -4.96 -24.92
N ILE A 3 -11.96 -5.21 -23.88
CA ILE A 3 -10.80 -4.39 -23.54
C ILE A 3 -9.56 -5.24 -23.29
N GLY A 4 -8.39 -4.59 -23.43
CA GLY A 4 -7.10 -5.18 -23.10
C GLY A 4 -6.81 -5.19 -21.59
N THR A 5 -5.70 -5.80 -21.20
CA THR A 5 -5.27 -5.83 -19.79
C THR A 5 -4.88 -4.46 -19.23
N THR A 6 -4.39 -3.56 -20.09
CA THR A 6 -3.97 -2.20 -19.68
C THR A 6 -5.18 -1.34 -19.36
N GLU A 7 -6.20 -1.37 -20.22
CA GLU A 7 -7.47 -0.68 -20.00
C GLU A 7 -8.23 -1.27 -18.81
N ALA A 8 -8.18 -2.60 -18.61
CA ALA A 8 -8.79 -3.21 -17.44
C ALA A 8 -8.12 -2.78 -16.14
N ALA A 9 -6.80 -2.59 -16.17
CA ALA A 9 -6.01 -2.11 -15.04
C ALA A 9 -6.39 -0.66 -14.65
N THR A 10 -6.58 0.22 -15.64
CA THR A 10 -7.00 1.60 -15.37
C THR A 10 -8.40 1.68 -14.79
N LEU A 11 -9.36 0.90 -15.32
CA LEU A 11 -10.73 0.86 -14.80
C LEU A 11 -10.85 0.33 -13.37
N LEU A 12 -10.00 -0.64 -13.00
CA LEU A 12 -10.00 -1.27 -11.68
C LEU A 12 -8.99 -0.66 -10.70
N SER A 13 -8.24 0.35 -11.14
CA SER A 13 -7.16 1.01 -10.37
C SER A 13 -6.14 0.03 -9.78
N ILE A 14 -5.76 -0.99 -10.55
CA ILE A 14 -4.79 -2.00 -10.13
C ILE A 14 -3.69 -2.18 -11.15
N THR A 15 -2.56 -2.73 -10.72
CA THR A 15 -1.46 -2.99 -11.64
C THR A 15 -1.83 -4.02 -12.70
N THR A 16 -1.28 -3.86 -13.90
CA THR A 16 -1.42 -4.83 -14.99
C THR A 16 -0.94 -6.23 -14.59
N GLN A 17 0.09 -6.33 -13.75
CA GLN A 17 0.55 -7.58 -13.15
C GLN A 17 -0.56 -8.25 -12.32
N ARG A 18 -1.29 -7.48 -11.51
CA ARG A 18 -2.41 -8.02 -10.72
C ARG A 18 -3.53 -8.52 -11.61
N ILE A 19 -3.87 -7.82 -12.69
CA ILE A 19 -4.83 -8.29 -13.71
C ILE A 19 -4.39 -9.64 -14.28
N ARG A 20 -3.11 -9.79 -14.66
CA ARG A 20 -2.58 -11.07 -15.18
C ARG A 20 -2.70 -12.20 -14.17
N VAL A 21 -2.47 -11.93 -12.88
CA VAL A 21 -2.68 -12.92 -11.81
C VAL A 21 -4.15 -13.32 -11.73
N LEU A 22 -5.09 -12.37 -11.77
CA LEU A 22 -6.52 -12.65 -11.75
C LEU A 22 -6.99 -13.45 -12.97
N LEU A 23 -6.40 -13.19 -14.14
CA LEU A 23 -6.65 -13.96 -15.36
C LEU A 23 -6.14 -15.39 -15.25
N LYS A 24 -4.91 -15.59 -14.76
CA LYS A 24 -4.36 -16.94 -14.48
C LYS A 24 -5.21 -17.71 -13.48
N GLN A 25 -5.80 -17.01 -12.49
CA GLN A 25 -6.69 -17.60 -11.50
C GLN A 25 -8.12 -17.84 -12.02
N GLY A 26 -8.45 -17.48 -13.27
CA GLY A 26 -9.80 -17.62 -13.82
C GLY A 26 -10.84 -16.73 -13.14
N ARG A 27 -10.42 -15.64 -12.49
CA ARG A 27 -11.30 -14.79 -11.67
C ARG A 27 -11.97 -13.66 -12.44
N ILE A 28 -11.49 -13.32 -13.63
CA ILE A 28 -12.10 -12.32 -14.50
C ILE A 28 -13.12 -13.03 -15.40
N GLN A 29 -14.41 -12.70 -15.24
CA GLN A 29 -15.48 -13.41 -15.92
C GLN A 29 -15.48 -13.16 -17.43
N GLY A 30 -15.54 -14.24 -18.21
CA GLY A 30 -15.60 -14.19 -19.68
C GLY A 30 -14.30 -13.72 -20.35
N ALA A 31 -13.21 -13.60 -19.60
CA ALA A 31 -11.91 -13.28 -20.18
C ALA A 31 -11.37 -14.46 -21.00
N LYS A 32 -10.92 -14.18 -22.22
CA LYS A 32 -10.39 -15.20 -23.15
C LYS A 32 -9.12 -14.72 -23.81
N LYS A 33 -8.29 -15.66 -24.29
CA LYS A 33 -7.15 -15.33 -25.14
C LYS A 33 -7.60 -15.29 -26.60
N ILE A 34 -7.30 -14.21 -27.30
CA ILE A 34 -7.35 -14.17 -28.77
C ILE A 34 -6.05 -14.78 -29.29
N ASN A 35 -6.19 -15.75 -30.18
CA ASN A 35 -5.08 -16.44 -30.88
C ASN A 35 -3.98 -16.94 -29.91
N GLY A 36 -4.35 -17.32 -28.69
CA GLY A 36 -3.42 -17.81 -27.66
C GLY A 36 -2.46 -16.79 -27.04
N LYS A 37 -2.43 -15.54 -27.53
CA LYS A 37 -1.44 -14.52 -27.15
C LYS A 37 -2.01 -13.47 -26.19
N THR A 38 -3.10 -12.83 -26.61
CA THR A 38 -3.58 -11.60 -25.95
C THR A 38 -4.86 -11.86 -25.19
N TRP A 39 -4.90 -11.43 -23.92
CA TRP A 39 -6.12 -11.50 -23.12
C TRP A 39 -7.09 -10.40 -23.51
N VAL A 40 -8.35 -10.80 -23.63
CA VAL A 40 -9.45 -9.93 -23.96
C VAL A 40 -10.52 -10.09 -22.91
N ILE A 41 -10.90 -8.97 -22.32
CA ILE A 41 -11.74 -8.91 -21.13
C ILE A 41 -13.06 -8.25 -21.51
N PRO A 42 -14.22 -8.91 -21.31
CA PRO A 42 -15.51 -8.29 -21.55
C PRO A 42 -15.83 -7.28 -20.46
N LEU A 43 -16.47 -6.19 -20.88
CA LEU A 43 -17.04 -5.20 -19.98
C LEU A 43 -18.53 -5.49 -19.75
N TYR A 44 -18.93 -5.44 -18.48
CA TYR A 44 -20.32 -5.49 -18.05
C TYR A 44 -20.66 -4.14 -17.42
N GLN A 45 -21.62 -3.41 -17.98
CA GLN A 45 -21.96 -2.05 -17.53
C GLN A 45 -20.72 -1.12 -17.43
N GLY A 46 -19.79 -1.25 -18.38
CA GLY A 46 -18.57 -0.43 -18.41
C GLY A 46 -17.45 -0.87 -17.46
N MET A 47 -17.61 -1.94 -16.67
CA MET A 47 -16.56 -2.46 -15.77
C MET A 47 -16.28 -3.96 -15.96
N PRO A 48 -15.02 -4.41 -15.77
CA PRO A 48 -14.70 -5.83 -15.70
C PRO A 48 -15.28 -6.46 -14.44
N ARG A 49 -15.88 -7.65 -14.57
CA ARG A 49 -16.46 -8.38 -13.43
C ARG A 49 -15.46 -9.40 -12.89
N ILE A 50 -15.04 -9.20 -11.63
CA ILE A 50 -14.09 -10.08 -10.93
C ILE A 50 -14.81 -10.88 -9.85
N SER A 51 -14.62 -12.20 -9.83
CA SER A 51 -15.12 -13.07 -8.78
C SER A 51 -14.36 -12.89 -7.46
N LYS A 52 -15.06 -13.02 -6.33
CA LYS A 52 -14.46 -12.89 -4.99
C LYS A 52 -13.49 -14.06 -4.75
N GLY A 53 -12.40 -13.77 -4.02
CA GLY A 53 -11.50 -14.81 -3.53
C GLY A 53 -12.11 -15.50 -2.32
N LYS A 54 -11.71 -16.74 -2.06
CA LYS A 54 -12.23 -17.54 -0.93
C LYS A 54 -11.71 -17.07 0.43
N ARG A 55 -10.49 -16.53 0.49
CA ARG A 55 -9.81 -16.11 1.74
C ARG A 55 -9.50 -14.62 1.73
N GLY A 56 -9.41 -14.05 2.94
CA GLY A 56 -8.95 -12.68 3.17
C GLY A 56 -10.03 -11.60 2.97
N PRO A 57 -9.66 -10.33 3.18
CA PRO A 57 -10.57 -9.21 3.05
C PRO A 57 -11.08 -9.07 1.61
N LYS A 58 -12.34 -8.62 1.49
CA LYS A 58 -12.95 -8.36 0.18
C LYS A 58 -12.18 -7.23 -0.51
N PRO A 59 -11.79 -7.41 -1.78
CA PRO A 59 -11.04 -6.38 -2.49
C PRO A 59 -11.91 -5.15 -2.79
N LYS A 60 -11.29 -3.97 -2.65
CA LYS A 60 -11.90 -2.68 -3.01
C LYS A 60 -11.41 -2.27 -4.39
N TRP A 61 -11.97 -2.88 -5.44
CA TRP A 61 -11.57 -2.60 -6.84
C TRP A 61 -12.20 -1.32 -7.42
N LYS A 62 -12.89 -0.53 -6.61
CA LYS A 62 -13.51 0.74 -7.03
C LYS A 62 -12.65 1.89 -6.56
N HIS A 63 -12.47 2.90 -7.42
CA HIS A 63 -11.96 4.21 -7.06
C HIS A 63 -12.84 4.81 -5.96
N THR A 64 -12.50 4.57 -4.70
CA THR A 64 -12.86 5.50 -3.65
C THR A 64 -11.63 6.38 -3.54
N ARG A 65 -11.67 7.58 -4.13
CA ARG A 65 -10.64 8.57 -3.81
C ARG A 65 -10.70 8.73 -2.30
N HIS A 66 -9.60 8.45 -1.60
CA HIS A 66 -9.51 8.79 -0.20
C HIS A 66 -9.51 10.32 -0.13
N CYS A 67 -10.69 10.92 0.04
CA CYS A 67 -10.83 12.37 0.24
C CYS A 67 -10.45 12.78 1.68
N ALA A 68 -10.12 11.81 2.53
CA ALA A 68 -9.69 12.06 3.90
C ALA A 68 -8.18 12.30 3.95
N ARG A 69 -7.76 13.31 4.73
CA ARG A 69 -6.33 13.54 5.02
C ARG A 69 -5.74 12.30 5.69
N ASN A 70 -4.60 11.82 5.19
CA ASN A 70 -3.83 10.79 5.87
C ASN A 70 -3.38 11.33 7.23
N THR A 71 -4.06 10.91 8.29
CA THR A 71 -3.73 11.31 9.67
C THR A 71 -2.80 10.26 10.25
N VAL A 72 -1.50 10.58 10.34
CA VAL A 72 -0.52 9.73 11.01
C VAL A 72 -0.54 10.08 12.49
N HIS A 73 -0.95 9.14 13.33
CA HIS A 73 -0.90 9.32 14.79
C HIS A 73 0.48 8.94 15.29
N ILE A 74 1.24 9.93 15.74
CA ILE A 74 2.60 9.74 16.26
C ILE A 74 2.53 9.63 17.78
N ASN A 75 3.08 8.57 18.37
CA ASN A 75 3.26 8.50 19.81
C ASN A 75 4.42 9.42 20.24
N ARG A 76 4.08 10.70 20.44
CA ARG A 76 5.03 11.77 20.73
C ARG A 76 5.77 11.57 22.06
N GLN A 77 5.10 10.96 23.04
CA GLN A 77 5.67 10.69 24.37
C GLN A 77 6.82 9.68 24.28
N ASN A 78 6.59 8.55 23.60
CA ASN A 78 7.60 7.51 23.44
C ASN A 78 8.80 7.98 22.60
N LEU A 79 8.59 8.85 21.61
CA LEU A 79 9.69 9.44 20.84
C LEU A 79 10.60 10.32 21.70
N GLY A 80 10.02 11.15 22.58
CA GLY A 80 10.80 11.99 23.50
C GLY A 80 11.64 11.17 24.47
N ILE A 81 11.10 10.07 24.99
CA ILE A 81 11.82 9.15 25.89
C ILE A 81 12.96 8.46 25.14
N ASN A 82 12.70 7.91 23.95
CA ASN A 82 13.73 7.25 23.15
C ASN A 82 14.87 8.20 22.74
N GLN A 83 14.57 9.47 22.48
CA GLN A 83 15.58 10.47 22.16
C GLN A 83 16.48 10.80 23.36
N LYS A 84 15.90 10.90 24.57
CA LYS A 84 16.66 11.08 25.81
C LYS A 84 17.55 9.87 26.08
N ASN A 85 16.99 8.66 25.98
CA ASN A 85 17.72 7.42 26.25
C ASN A 85 18.90 7.21 25.28
N LYS A 86 18.77 7.62 24.01
CA LYS A 86 19.90 7.61 23.05
C LYS A 86 21.03 8.53 23.49
N ASN A 87 20.71 9.73 23.99
CA ASN A 87 21.72 10.66 24.48
C ASN A 87 22.39 10.13 25.75
N THR A 88 21.61 9.50 26.65
CA THR A 88 22.12 8.88 27.88
C THR A 88 23.07 7.71 27.58
N ASP A 89 22.69 6.80 26.68
CA ASP A 89 23.50 5.64 26.27
C ASP A 89 24.81 6.09 25.57
N LEU A 90 24.77 7.17 24.79
CA LEU A 90 25.99 7.77 24.21
C LEU A 90 26.89 8.42 25.27
N THR A 91 26.30 9.09 26.27
CA THR A 91 27.09 9.70 27.37
C THR A 91 27.70 8.65 28.31
N GLU A 92 26.99 7.55 28.57
CA GLU A 92 27.49 6.41 29.35
C GLU A 92 28.62 5.68 28.62
N LYS A 93 28.52 5.49 27.30
CA LYS A 93 29.58 4.90 26.48
C LYS A 93 30.83 5.76 26.33
N LEU A 94 30.74 7.06 26.62
CA LEU A 94 31.86 8.01 26.52
C LEU A 94 32.46 8.38 27.88
N ASP A 95 31.96 7.84 29.01
CA ASP A 95 32.39 8.14 30.39
C ASP A 95 32.52 9.65 30.71
N LEU A 96 31.73 10.50 30.04
CA LEU A 96 31.80 11.95 30.23
C LEU A 96 30.90 12.37 31.40
N LYS A 97 31.50 12.68 32.57
CA LYS A 97 30.77 13.37 33.65
C LYS A 97 30.37 14.79 33.20
N PRO A 98 29.15 15.27 33.51
CA PRO A 98 28.75 16.63 33.19
C PRO A 98 29.67 17.63 33.91
N ARG A 99 30.23 18.60 33.18
CA ARG A 99 31.00 19.70 33.79
C ARG A 99 30.06 20.54 34.67
N PRO A 100 30.43 20.87 35.92
CA PRO A 100 29.64 21.78 36.72
C PRO A 100 29.56 23.15 36.03
N SER A 101 28.35 23.71 35.99
CA SER A 101 28.09 25.03 35.45
C SER A 101 28.92 26.07 36.20
N ARG A 102 29.72 26.84 35.45
CA ARG A 102 30.57 27.91 35.96
C ARG A 102 29.69 28.95 36.65
N ALA A 103 29.81 29.07 37.98
CA ALA A 103 29.15 30.12 38.74
C ALA A 103 29.66 31.49 38.24
N THR A 104 28.75 32.31 37.75
CA THR A 104 28.98 33.72 37.50
C THR A 104 29.02 34.43 38.85
N PHE A 105 30.20 34.95 39.22
CA PHE A 105 30.37 35.95 40.27
C PHE A 105 30.27 37.34 39.65
#